data_AF-A0A1C6VRS0-F1
#
_entry.id   AF-A0A1C6VRS0-F1
#
_cell.length_a   1.000
_cell.length_b   1.000
_cell.length_c   1.000
_cell.angle_alpha   90.00
_cell.angle_beta   90.00
_cell.angle_gamma   90.00
#
_symmetry.space_group_name_H-M   'P 1'
#
loop_
_entity.id
_entity.type
_entity.pdbx_description
1 polymer ?
#
loop_
_entity_poly.entity_id
_entity_poly.type
_entity_poly.pdbx_seq_one_letter_code
_entity_poly.pdbx_strand_id
1 'polypeptide(L)'
;MTAQARLLGGRYQVGELLGYGGMAEVHRGRDLRLGRDVAIKMLRADLARDATFQMRFRREAQNAASLNHPAIVAVYDTGEETAATGETLPFIVMEFVNGRTLKEVLGAEGRLQPRRALEICADMCAALEFSHRHGIIHRDIKPGNVMLTQTGQVKVMDFGIARALASGATTMTQTSAVIGTAQYLSPEQARGEAVDARSDVYAAGCVLFELLCGHPPFVGDSPVSVAYQHVRETPPTPSTINPDVNPAVDAIVLKALSKNPLNRYQSAGEMRADLLRAAAGRPVLATPVMPADETMPMAPAAGAGGYQTQVMGPQNRQQVPARVGDPRKRKSSSWVIATFAGLGVLAVIALVAALLLNQRGADRVNTPGLQGKSQAEAVAAIEALGLKAVPGEQVLNNTCQKDTVVNQSPGPGTPLEKGQNVTFQVCGGKKMVPVPPVKGNQYENVKLQLEGLNLKVDPEYVNDSQPEGSVISTDPEQGTEVAEGTTIKVKVSKGNVVKVPDVVGMTKELAERTLRNAGYKVRTLDGDEVAPDKAGLVSRQSPEADRKLEKNKQVTIYVDYAAPDPTGSPDPTETPTGGPTTPGAGGGGGGLPFPTLPPTRDSIR
;
A
#
# COMPACT_ATOMS: atom_id res chain seq x y z
N MET A 1 25.95 35.53 -14.79
CA MET A 1 26.44 36.15 -13.53
C MET A 1 26.53 35.04 -12.51
N THR A 2 27.61 34.95 -11.73
CA THR A 2 27.67 33.98 -10.62
C THR A 2 26.72 34.44 -9.51
N ALA A 3 25.85 33.54 -9.03
CA ALA A 3 24.99 33.85 -7.89
C ALA A 3 25.87 34.12 -6.66
N GLN A 4 25.67 35.26 -6.01
CA GLN A 4 26.43 35.64 -4.82
C GLN A 4 26.04 34.69 -3.68
N ALA A 5 27.01 33.94 -3.15
CA ALA A 5 26.74 32.87 -2.19
C ALA A 5 26.12 33.44 -0.90
N ARG A 6 24.90 32.99 -0.58
CA ARG A 6 24.16 33.37 0.64
C ARG A 6 24.97 32.96 1.87
N LEU A 7 25.12 33.88 2.82
CA LEU A 7 26.04 33.74 3.97
C LEU A 7 25.29 34.01 5.28
N LEU A 8 24.82 32.95 5.93
CA LEU A 8 24.02 33.07 7.15
C LEU A 8 24.92 33.43 8.34
N GLY A 9 24.48 34.41 9.14
CA GLY A 9 25.19 34.87 10.34
C GLY A 9 26.64 35.31 10.11
N GLY A 10 27.01 35.68 8.88
CA GLY A 10 28.40 36.00 8.50
C GLY A 10 29.38 34.81 8.54
N ARG A 11 28.90 33.57 8.74
CA ARG A 11 29.73 32.38 8.99
C ARG A 11 29.43 31.19 8.10
N TYR A 12 28.17 30.98 7.74
CA TYR A 12 27.71 29.76 7.09
C TYR A 12 27.38 30.02 5.62
N GLN A 13 28.28 29.61 4.73
CA GLN A 13 28.05 29.71 3.29
C GLN A 13 27.04 28.63 2.88
N VAL A 14 25.91 29.03 2.30
CA VAL A 14 24.88 28.12 1.77
C VAL A 14 25.29 27.67 0.36
N GLY A 15 25.15 26.36 0.09
CA GLY A 15 25.40 25.73 -1.20
C GLY A 15 24.17 25.03 -1.76
N GLU A 16 24.40 23.88 -2.40
CA GLU A 16 23.38 23.05 -3.04
C GLU A 16 22.24 22.64 -2.10
N LEU A 17 21.01 22.56 -2.63
CA LEU A 17 19.86 22.00 -1.93
C LEU A 17 20.00 20.47 -1.85
N LEU A 18 20.01 19.93 -0.64
CA LEU A 18 20.07 18.48 -0.38
C LEU A 18 18.68 17.84 -0.32
N GLY A 19 17.68 18.58 0.16
CA GLY A 19 16.32 18.05 0.30
C GLY A 19 15.29 19.11 0.66
N TYR A 20 14.02 18.82 0.37
CA TYR A 20 12.90 19.73 0.58
C TYR A 20 11.79 19.04 1.39
N GLY A 21 11.43 19.61 2.54
CA GLY A 21 10.39 19.11 3.43
C GLY A 21 9.11 19.96 3.40
N GLY A 22 8.06 19.44 4.04
CA GLY A 22 6.79 20.16 4.21
C GLY A 22 6.87 21.39 5.13
N MET A 23 8.03 21.65 5.75
CA MET A 23 8.24 22.74 6.71
C MET A 23 9.56 23.48 6.49
N ALA A 24 10.62 22.79 6.09
CA ALA A 24 11.97 23.33 5.95
C ALA A 24 12.65 22.84 4.67
N GLU A 25 13.57 23.64 4.14
CA GLU A 25 14.54 23.26 3.12
C GLU A 25 15.89 22.90 3.78
N VAL A 26 16.60 21.92 3.26
CA VAL A 26 17.92 21.49 3.77
C VAL A 26 18.96 21.69 2.69
N HIS A 27 19.92 22.58 2.96
CA HIS A 27 21.06 22.84 2.09
C HIS A 27 22.33 22.19 2.65
N ARG A 28 23.27 21.89 1.76
CA ARG A 28 24.68 21.75 2.13
C ARG A 28 25.24 23.13 2.39
N GLY A 29 26.18 23.25 3.31
CA GLY A 29 26.89 24.49 3.56
C GLY A 29 28.30 24.27 4.09
N ARG A 30 29.03 25.37 4.22
CA ARG A 30 30.39 25.41 4.73
C ARG A 30 30.46 26.33 5.94
N ASP A 31 30.91 25.81 7.08
CA ASP A 31 31.26 26.62 8.26
C ASP A 31 32.61 27.27 7.99
N LEU A 32 32.59 28.54 7.54
CA LEU A 32 33.81 29.25 7.13
C LEU A 32 34.78 29.50 8.29
N ARG A 33 34.31 29.41 9.56
CA ARG A 33 35.14 29.58 10.75
C ARG A 33 35.86 28.29 11.16
N LEU A 34 35.25 27.13 10.92
CA LEU A 34 35.82 25.82 11.28
C LEU A 34 36.31 24.98 10.08
N GLY A 35 36.11 25.46 8.85
CA GLY A 35 36.60 24.80 7.63
C GLY A 35 35.94 23.45 7.33
N ARG A 36 34.72 23.22 7.81
CA ARG A 36 33.98 21.94 7.68
C ARG A 36 32.68 22.09 6.89
N ASP A 37 32.26 21.00 6.26
CA ASP A 37 30.92 20.89 5.69
C ASP A 37 29.88 20.71 6.81
N VAL A 38 28.71 21.29 6.61
CA VAL A 38 27.54 21.25 7.50
C VAL A 38 26.27 21.08 6.66
N ALA A 39 25.22 20.52 7.25
CA ALA A 39 23.87 20.66 6.71
C ALA A 39 23.21 21.88 7.38
N ILE A 40 22.47 22.65 6.59
CA ILE A 40 21.78 23.87 7.03
C ILE A 40 20.30 23.66 6.74
N LYS A 41 19.51 23.43 7.78
CA LYS A 41 18.05 23.35 7.71
C LYS A 41 17.49 24.75 7.90
N MET A 42 16.65 25.22 6.99
CA MET A 42 16.06 26.56 7.00
C MET A 42 14.54 26.48 6.97
N LEU A 43 13.86 27.23 7.83
CA LEU A 43 12.39 27.33 7.75
C LEU A 43 12.00 28.02 6.44
N ARG A 44 11.08 27.42 5.69
CA ARG A 44 10.64 27.97 4.39
C ARG A 44 10.01 29.35 4.57
N ALA A 45 10.29 30.28 3.65
CA ALA A 45 9.82 31.66 3.74
C ALA A 45 8.27 31.77 3.77
N ASP A 46 7.55 30.90 3.07
CA ASP A 46 6.08 30.89 3.07
C ASP A 46 5.47 30.48 4.42
N LEU A 47 6.23 29.78 5.26
CA LEU A 47 5.84 29.36 6.61
C LEU A 47 6.46 30.22 7.71
N ALA A 48 7.45 31.07 7.39
CA ALA A 48 8.17 31.87 8.37
C ALA A 48 7.31 32.93 9.08
N ARG A 49 6.18 33.33 8.47
CA ARG A 49 5.21 34.26 9.07
C ARG A 49 4.36 33.65 10.18
N ASP A 50 4.21 32.33 10.22
CA ASP A 50 3.41 31.65 11.24
C ASP A 50 4.27 31.31 12.48
N ALA A 51 3.97 31.98 13.58
CA ALA A 51 4.59 31.74 14.89
C ALA A 51 4.48 30.28 15.33
N THR A 52 3.46 29.53 14.90
CA THR A 52 3.30 28.10 15.14
C THR A 52 4.43 27.28 14.52
N PHE A 53 4.81 27.59 13.27
CA PHE A 53 5.92 26.93 12.59
C PHE A 53 7.28 27.40 13.15
N GLN A 54 7.46 28.70 13.42
CA GLN A 54 8.67 29.19 14.11
C GLN A 54 8.90 28.48 15.46
N MET A 55 7.86 28.34 16.29
CA MET A 55 7.96 27.73 17.62
C MET A 55 8.19 26.22 17.55
N ARG A 56 7.64 25.51 16.55
CA ARG A 56 8.00 24.11 16.26
C ARG A 56 9.47 23.99 15.90
N PHE A 57 9.96 24.83 15.00
CA PHE A 57 11.34 24.82 14.50
C PHE A 57 12.38 25.12 15.60
N ARG A 58 12.15 26.15 16.41
CA ARG A 58 13.01 26.46 17.57
C ARG A 58 13.03 25.30 18.59
N ARG A 59 11.88 24.64 18.83
CA ARG A 59 11.78 23.53 19.79
C ARG A 59 12.46 22.24 19.29
N GLU A 60 12.33 21.93 18.00
CA GLU A 60 13.08 20.87 17.33
C GLU A 60 14.59 21.04 17.56
N ALA A 61 15.11 22.24 17.27
CA ALA A 61 16.52 22.57 17.46
C ALA A 61 16.97 22.39 18.92
N GLN A 62 16.18 22.87 19.88
CA GLN A 62 16.46 22.74 21.32
C GLN A 62 16.47 21.29 21.80
N ASN A 63 15.54 20.45 21.33
CA ASN A 63 15.54 19.01 21.63
C ASN A 63 16.82 18.37 21.10
N ALA A 64 17.10 18.52 19.80
CA ALA A 64 18.21 17.84 19.12
C ALA A 64 19.59 18.32 19.59
N ALA A 65 19.75 19.60 19.95
CA ALA A 65 21.01 20.14 20.49
C ALA A 65 21.41 19.56 21.86
N SER A 66 20.47 18.95 22.59
CA SER A 66 20.78 18.24 23.84
C SER A 66 21.32 16.82 23.64
N LEU A 67 21.28 16.28 22.41
CA LEU A 67 21.59 14.89 22.11
C LEU A 67 22.97 14.74 21.45
N ASN A 68 23.91 14.10 22.16
CA ASN A 68 25.23 13.76 21.65
C ASN A 68 25.44 12.23 21.67
N HIS A 69 25.22 11.58 20.52
CA HIS A 69 25.33 10.14 20.35
C HIS A 69 25.81 9.81 18.92
N PRO A 70 26.71 8.82 18.71
CA PRO A 70 27.27 8.55 17.38
C PRO A 70 26.21 8.26 16.31
N ALA A 71 25.09 7.59 16.66
CA ALA A 71 23.99 7.31 15.73
C ALA A 71 22.90 8.40 15.66
N ILE A 72 23.16 9.60 16.19
CA ILE A 72 22.30 10.78 16.06
C ILE A 72 23.03 11.83 15.20
N VAL A 73 22.30 12.58 14.39
CA VAL A 73 22.80 13.76 13.66
C VAL A 73 22.95 14.92 14.63
N ALA A 74 24.18 15.34 14.90
CA ALA A 74 24.45 16.40 15.88
C ALA A 74 24.01 17.78 15.36
N VAL A 75 23.28 18.54 16.19
CA VAL A 75 23.07 19.99 15.96
C VAL A 75 24.28 20.76 16.51
N TYR A 76 24.78 21.72 15.74
CA TYR A 76 25.99 22.49 16.05
C TYR A 76 25.70 23.95 16.41
N ASP A 77 24.69 24.56 15.80
CA ASP A 77 24.39 25.99 15.95
C ASP A 77 22.95 26.29 15.51
N THR A 78 22.42 27.43 15.94
CA THR A 78 21.07 27.92 15.57
C THR A 78 21.11 29.42 15.39
N GLY A 79 20.52 29.94 14.32
CA GLY A 79 20.50 31.37 14.06
C GLY A 79 19.26 31.82 13.31
N GLU A 80 19.21 33.12 13.03
CA GLU A 80 18.12 33.76 12.31
C GLU A 80 18.69 34.73 11.27
N GLU A 81 18.13 34.76 10.06
CA GLU A 81 18.50 35.66 8.96
C GLU A 81 17.30 36.53 8.58
N THR A 82 17.49 37.84 8.45
CA THR A 82 16.45 38.73 7.90
C THR A 82 16.42 38.58 6.39
N ALA A 83 15.34 38.03 5.84
CA ALA A 83 15.08 37.96 4.41
C ALA A 83 14.99 39.35 3.77
N ALA A 84 15.19 39.42 2.45
CA ALA A 84 14.98 40.65 1.67
C ALA A 84 13.54 41.20 1.73
N THR A 85 12.57 40.39 2.18
CA THR A 85 11.17 40.80 2.44
C THR A 85 10.95 41.39 3.84
N GLY A 86 11.99 41.45 4.68
CA GLY A 86 11.92 41.92 6.07
C GLY A 86 11.56 40.84 7.10
N GLU A 87 11.42 39.58 6.68
CA GLU A 87 10.98 38.47 7.53
C GLU A 87 12.16 37.73 8.18
N THR A 88 12.00 37.31 9.43
CA THR A 88 13.01 36.54 10.15
C THR A 88 12.92 35.05 9.80
N LEU A 89 13.93 34.53 9.09
CA LEU A 89 14.07 33.12 8.74
C LEU A 89 14.99 32.40 9.73
N PRO A 90 14.47 31.55 10.63
CA PRO A 90 15.32 30.74 11.50
C PRO A 90 15.98 29.59 10.72
N PHE A 91 17.22 29.27 11.11
CA PHE A 91 18.00 28.17 10.56
C PHE A 91 18.70 27.35 11.67
N ILE A 92 18.92 26.07 11.40
CA ILE A 92 19.63 25.11 12.24
C ILE A 92 20.83 24.62 11.46
N VAL A 93 22.01 24.65 12.06
CA VAL A 93 23.23 24.08 11.49
C VAL A 93 23.51 22.75 12.17
N MET A 94 23.66 21.70 11.39
CA MET A 94 23.81 20.32 11.85
C MET A 94 24.89 19.56 11.08
N GLU A 95 25.23 18.38 11.57
CA GLU A 95 26.18 17.45 10.95
C GLU A 95 25.81 17.12 9.49
N PHE A 96 26.77 17.29 8.57
CA PHE A 96 26.62 16.85 7.19
C PHE A 96 26.88 15.34 7.09
N VAL A 97 25.81 14.56 6.99
CA VAL A 97 25.89 13.10 6.80
C VAL A 97 26.13 12.78 5.32
N ASN A 98 27.37 12.47 4.96
CA ASN A 98 27.69 11.93 3.64
C ASN A 98 27.17 10.48 3.53
N GLY A 99 25.98 10.32 2.95
CA GLY A 99 25.21 9.08 2.97
C GLY A 99 23.91 9.17 2.17
N ARG A 100 23.03 8.19 2.36
CA ARG A 100 21.69 8.10 1.74
C ARG A 100 20.64 7.85 2.81
N THR A 101 19.40 8.32 2.62
CA THR A 101 18.29 7.93 3.51
C THR A 101 17.94 6.44 3.34
N LEU A 102 17.39 5.79 4.36
CA LEU A 102 16.88 4.42 4.23
C LEU A 102 15.78 4.33 3.16
N LYS A 103 15.02 5.42 2.94
CA LYS A 103 14.05 5.54 1.84
C LYS A 103 14.70 5.43 0.46
N GLU A 104 15.82 6.12 0.24
CA GLU A 104 16.58 6.03 -1.02
C GLU A 104 17.24 4.65 -1.20
N VAL A 105 17.71 4.07 -0.10
CA VAL A 105 18.30 2.72 -0.08
C VAL A 105 17.25 1.68 -0.48
N LEU A 106 16.07 1.70 0.13
CA LEU A 106 14.91 0.89 -0.25
C LEU A 106 14.50 1.13 -1.72
N GLY A 107 14.42 2.40 -2.15
CA GLY A 107 14.10 2.76 -3.53
C GLY A 107 15.13 2.30 -4.59
N ALA A 108 16.30 1.78 -4.18
CA ALA A 108 17.33 1.26 -5.07
C ALA A 108 17.61 -0.24 -4.89
N GLU A 109 17.46 -0.78 -3.68
CA GLU A 109 17.70 -2.20 -3.36
C GLU A 109 16.40 -3.03 -3.27
N GLY A 110 15.23 -2.38 -3.23
CA GLY A 110 13.92 -3.01 -3.04
C GLY A 110 13.68 -3.44 -1.59
N ARG A 111 14.47 -4.42 -1.11
CA ARG A 111 14.48 -4.90 0.28
C ARG A 111 15.90 -5.26 0.71
N LEU A 112 16.20 -5.22 2.01
CA LEU A 112 17.52 -5.58 2.52
C LEU A 112 17.60 -7.04 2.94
N GLN A 113 18.82 -7.59 2.93
CA GLN A 113 19.09 -8.89 3.57
C GLN A 113 18.73 -8.84 5.06
N PRO A 114 18.04 -9.85 5.62
CA PRO A 114 17.50 -9.78 6.99
C PRO A 114 18.54 -9.41 8.06
N ARG A 115 19.76 -9.94 7.97
CA ARG A 115 20.84 -9.59 8.90
C ARG A 115 21.18 -8.09 8.88
N ARG A 116 21.32 -7.49 7.69
CA ARG A 116 21.61 -6.06 7.53
C ARG A 116 20.44 -5.20 8.02
N ALA A 117 19.19 -5.62 7.80
CA ALA A 117 18.01 -4.95 8.33
C ALA A 117 17.98 -4.95 9.88
N LEU A 118 18.31 -6.09 10.51
CA LEU A 118 18.41 -6.21 11.97
C LEU A 118 19.54 -5.35 12.56
N GLU A 119 20.72 -5.35 11.93
CA GLU A 119 21.88 -4.55 12.35
C GLU A 119 21.58 -3.03 12.26
N ILE A 120 20.99 -2.56 11.16
CA ILE A 120 20.53 -1.17 10.98
C ILE A 120 19.47 -0.79 12.03
N CYS A 121 18.47 -1.66 12.24
CA CYS A 121 17.42 -1.41 13.21
C CYS A 121 17.97 -1.37 14.65
N ALA A 122 18.96 -2.21 14.97
CA ALA A 122 19.60 -2.22 16.28
C ALA A 122 20.32 -0.90 16.61
N ASP A 123 20.95 -0.25 15.64
CA ASP A 123 21.62 1.05 15.87
C ASP A 123 20.64 2.24 15.84
N MET A 124 19.55 2.16 15.06
CA MET A 124 18.40 3.07 15.20
C MET A 124 17.80 2.98 16.61
N CYS A 125 17.62 1.77 17.15
CA CYS A 125 17.17 1.56 18.53
C CYS A 125 18.17 2.07 19.57
N ALA A 126 19.48 2.12 19.28
CA ALA A 126 20.47 2.75 20.18
C ALA A 126 20.27 4.27 20.27
N ALA A 127 20.05 4.93 19.13
CA ALA A 127 19.75 6.36 19.07
C ALA A 127 18.43 6.69 19.80
N LEU A 128 17.39 5.88 19.61
CA LEU A 128 16.11 6.01 20.32
C LEU A 128 16.27 5.84 21.84
N GLU A 129 16.93 4.76 22.29
CA GLU A 129 17.20 4.51 23.72
C GLU A 129 17.96 5.67 24.37
N PHE A 130 18.95 6.23 23.67
CA PHE A 130 19.68 7.42 24.14
C PHE A 130 18.76 8.64 24.27
N SER A 131 17.91 8.91 23.28
CA SER A 131 16.95 10.01 23.30
C SER A 131 15.91 9.85 24.42
N HIS A 132 15.37 8.65 24.60
CA HIS A 132 14.36 8.33 25.62
C HIS A 132 14.90 8.57 27.04
N ARG A 133 16.18 8.27 27.30
CA ARG A 133 16.85 8.56 28.58
C ARG A 133 16.98 10.07 28.88
N HIS A 134 16.97 10.91 27.85
CA HIS A 134 16.94 12.37 27.99
C HIS A 134 15.50 12.94 27.99
N GLY A 135 14.47 12.08 28.05
CA GLY A 135 13.07 12.48 28.05
C GLY A 135 12.52 12.90 26.68
N ILE A 136 13.30 12.72 25.60
CA ILE A 136 12.92 13.13 24.24
C ILE A 136 12.42 11.91 23.47
N ILE A 137 11.17 11.97 23.03
CA ILE A 137 10.53 10.98 22.16
C ILE A 137 10.59 11.53 20.73
N HIS A 138 10.97 10.71 19.75
CA HIS A 138 11.20 11.17 18.37
C HIS A 138 9.88 11.43 17.62
N ARG A 139 8.90 10.51 17.75
CA ARG A 139 7.52 10.60 17.26
C ARG A 139 7.30 10.60 15.74
N ASP A 140 8.38 10.50 14.96
CA ASP A 140 8.38 10.56 13.48
C ASP A 140 9.47 9.65 12.91
N ILE A 141 9.64 8.44 13.47
CA ILE A 141 10.55 7.42 12.94
C ILE A 141 9.99 6.87 11.64
N LYS A 142 10.78 6.97 10.57
CA LYS A 142 10.48 6.50 9.20
C LYS A 142 11.77 6.43 8.37
N PRO A 143 11.82 5.72 7.23
CA PRO A 143 13.06 5.57 6.45
C PRO A 143 13.64 6.88 5.89
N GLY A 144 12.84 7.95 5.84
CA GLY A 144 13.31 9.30 5.45
C GLY A 144 14.09 10.04 6.54
N ASN A 145 13.89 9.70 7.82
CA ASN A 145 14.53 10.37 8.96
C ASN A 145 15.74 9.58 9.52
N VAL A 146 16.18 8.57 8.76
CA VAL A 146 17.32 7.71 9.10
C VAL A 146 18.22 7.58 7.88
N MET A 147 19.50 7.88 8.04
CA MET A 147 20.52 7.80 6.99
C MET A 147 21.54 6.69 7.27
N LEU A 148 22.11 6.15 6.19
CA LEU A 148 23.34 5.34 6.22
C LEU A 148 24.48 6.13 5.62
N THR A 149 25.60 6.26 6.33
CA THR A 149 26.84 6.81 5.79
C THR A 149 27.41 5.88 4.71
N GLN A 150 28.35 6.39 3.91
CA GLN A 150 29.19 5.56 3.02
C GLN A 150 29.98 4.46 3.77
N THR A 151 30.16 4.58 5.09
CA THR A 151 30.79 3.58 5.97
C THR A 151 29.79 2.62 6.64
N GLY A 152 28.51 2.68 6.27
CA GLY A 152 27.45 1.81 6.80
C GLY A 152 26.90 2.19 8.18
N GLN A 153 27.34 3.31 8.76
CA GLN A 153 26.88 3.78 10.07
C GLN A 153 25.50 4.41 9.97
N VAL A 154 24.62 4.09 10.93
CA VAL A 154 23.28 4.67 11.04
C VAL A 154 23.33 6.07 11.65
N LYS A 155 22.55 7.00 11.11
CA LYS A 155 22.36 8.37 11.61
C LYS A 155 20.87 8.72 11.64
N VAL A 156 20.29 8.90 12.83
CA VAL A 156 18.89 9.35 13.02
C VAL A 156 18.84 10.87 13.17
N MET A 157 17.84 11.52 12.56
CA MET A 157 17.63 12.98 12.53
C MET A 157 16.19 13.36 12.88
N ASP A 158 15.87 14.66 12.95
CA ASP A 158 14.49 15.16 13.09
C ASP A 158 13.76 14.74 14.39
N PHE A 159 14.50 14.69 15.50
CA PHE A 159 13.99 14.34 16.83
C PHE A 159 12.94 15.36 17.37
N GLY A 160 11.69 14.90 17.51
CA GLY A 160 10.66 15.57 18.31
C GLY A 160 9.82 16.63 17.60
N ILE A 161 9.81 16.64 16.25
CA ILE A 161 9.00 17.59 15.44
C ILE A 161 7.49 17.34 15.60
N ALA A 162 7.08 16.08 15.70
CA ALA A 162 5.66 15.72 15.63
C ALA A 162 4.88 15.96 16.94
N ARG A 163 3.74 16.66 16.79
CA ARG A 163 2.68 16.82 17.80
C ARG A 163 3.16 17.23 19.19
N ALA A 164 3.90 18.34 19.27
CA ALA A 164 3.83 19.18 20.47
C ALA A 164 2.34 19.47 20.77
N LEU A 165 1.94 19.37 22.03
CA LEU A 165 0.54 19.37 22.46
C LEU A 165 -0.16 20.70 22.11
N ALA A 166 -0.88 20.71 20.99
CA ALA A 166 -1.92 21.70 20.73
C ALA A 166 -3.15 21.31 21.54
N SER A 167 -3.43 22.07 22.60
CA SER A 167 -4.57 21.83 23.49
C SER A 167 -5.90 22.05 22.76
N GLY A 168 -6.51 20.96 22.29
CA GLY A 168 -7.88 20.94 21.79
C GLY A 168 -8.06 20.87 20.27
N ALA A 169 -8.97 19.97 19.86
CA ALA A 169 -9.85 20.07 18.69
C ALA A 169 -9.28 20.24 17.26
N THR A 170 -7.97 20.27 17.02
CA THR A 170 -7.38 20.40 15.67
C THR A 170 -6.62 19.13 15.21
N THR A 171 -7.24 17.97 15.41
CA THR A 171 -6.75 16.68 14.89
C THR A 171 -7.02 16.52 13.39
N MET A 172 -5.95 16.39 12.61
CA MET A 172 -5.87 15.85 11.23
C MET A 172 -6.53 16.62 10.07
N THR A 173 -7.37 17.63 10.27
CA THR A 173 -8.12 18.31 9.19
C THR A 173 -7.35 19.38 8.38
N GLN A 174 -6.07 19.60 8.63
CA GLN A 174 -5.23 20.54 7.87
C GLN A 174 -4.53 19.85 6.68
N THR A 175 -5.31 19.65 5.61
CA THR A 175 -4.90 18.92 4.40
C THR A 175 -3.92 19.72 3.53
N SER A 176 -2.62 19.48 3.72
CA SER A 176 -1.55 19.77 2.73
C SER A 176 -0.21 19.08 3.06
N ALA A 177 0.09 18.83 4.34
CA ALA A 177 1.40 18.30 4.77
C ALA A 177 1.41 16.80 5.16
N VAL A 178 0.27 16.10 5.10
CA VAL A 178 0.06 14.79 5.75
C VAL A 178 -0.07 13.63 4.74
N ILE A 179 0.56 13.75 3.57
CA ILE A 179 0.40 12.77 2.47
C ILE A 179 1.34 11.55 2.61
N GLY A 180 2.42 11.64 3.38
CA GLY A 180 3.45 10.58 3.47
C GLY A 180 3.78 10.02 4.87
N THR A 181 3.09 10.46 5.94
CA THR A 181 3.53 10.17 7.33
C THR A 181 2.74 9.05 8.02
N ALA A 182 1.58 8.64 7.50
CA ALA A 182 0.69 7.71 8.19
C ALA A 182 1.23 6.27 8.32
N GLN A 183 2.11 5.83 7.41
CA GLN A 183 2.62 4.45 7.28
C GLN A 183 3.48 3.95 8.46
N TYR A 184 3.89 4.85 9.36
CA TYR A 184 4.77 4.54 10.51
C TYR A 184 4.13 4.94 11.85
N LEU A 185 2.88 5.42 11.79
CA LEU A 185 2.21 6.13 12.87
C LEU A 185 1.62 5.15 13.87
N SER A 186 1.90 5.32 15.17
CA SER A 186 1.50 4.31 16.16
C SER A 186 -0.01 4.33 16.47
N PRO A 187 -0.61 3.22 16.97
CA PRO A 187 -2.05 3.15 17.24
C PRO A 187 -2.56 4.27 18.17
N GLU A 188 -1.78 4.59 19.21
CA GLU A 188 -2.06 5.70 20.13
C GLU A 188 -1.88 7.07 19.48
N GLN A 189 -0.90 7.26 18.58
CA GLN A 189 -0.84 8.47 17.75
C GLN A 189 -2.09 8.60 16.87
N ALA A 190 -2.58 7.53 16.26
CA ALA A 190 -3.74 7.56 15.37
C ALA A 190 -5.04 7.94 16.11
N ARG A 191 -5.22 7.45 17.35
CA ARG A 191 -6.34 7.84 18.21
C ARG A 191 -6.18 9.23 18.87
N GLY A 192 -4.96 9.79 18.83
CA GLY A 192 -4.63 11.04 19.52
C GLY A 192 -4.48 10.89 21.04
N GLU A 193 -4.17 9.67 21.49
CA GLU A 193 -3.86 9.33 22.88
C GLU A 193 -2.46 9.84 23.27
N ALA A 194 -2.07 9.63 24.53
CA ALA A 194 -0.73 9.97 25.01
C ALA A 194 0.35 9.14 24.30
N VAL A 195 1.45 9.80 23.92
CA VAL A 195 2.56 9.23 23.14
C VAL A 195 3.78 9.09 24.04
N ASP A 196 4.36 7.89 24.10
CA ASP A 196 5.55 7.57 24.91
C ASP A 196 6.64 6.85 24.09
N ALA A 197 7.73 6.42 24.74
CA ALA A 197 8.86 5.72 24.10
C ALA A 197 8.43 4.49 23.27
N ARG A 198 7.33 3.81 23.65
CA ARG A 198 6.82 2.61 22.99
C ARG A 198 6.09 2.93 21.68
N SER A 199 5.81 4.21 21.41
CA SER A 199 5.36 4.69 20.11
C SER A 199 6.51 4.69 19.10
N ASP A 200 7.71 5.09 19.51
CA ASP A 200 8.92 5.01 18.66
C ASP A 200 9.34 3.55 18.44
N VAL A 201 9.16 2.67 19.43
CA VAL A 201 9.33 1.20 19.27
C VAL A 201 8.40 0.63 18.20
N TYR A 202 7.13 1.05 18.18
CA TYR A 202 6.17 0.61 17.16
C TYR A 202 6.60 1.09 15.76
N ALA A 203 6.98 2.36 15.63
CA ALA A 203 7.46 2.94 14.37
C ALA A 203 8.76 2.27 13.90
N ALA A 204 9.68 1.93 14.80
CA ALA A 204 10.86 1.12 14.51
C ALA A 204 10.50 -0.29 14.00
N GLY A 205 9.41 -0.87 14.51
CA GLY A 205 8.81 -2.10 13.99
C GLY A 205 8.28 -1.95 12.55
N CYS A 206 7.64 -0.82 12.22
CA CYS A 206 7.20 -0.53 10.84
C CYS A 206 8.39 -0.40 9.89
N VAL A 207 9.44 0.32 10.30
CA VAL A 207 10.69 0.46 9.53
C VAL A 207 11.36 -0.89 9.34
N LEU A 208 11.45 -1.73 10.38
CA LEU A 208 12.04 -3.07 10.26
C LEU A 208 11.24 -3.97 9.30
N PHE A 209 9.91 -3.95 9.38
CA PHE A 209 9.06 -4.67 8.43
C PHE A 209 9.37 -4.23 6.99
N GLU A 210 9.44 -2.92 6.72
CA GLU A 210 9.74 -2.40 5.39
C GLU A 210 11.15 -2.76 4.90
N LEU A 211 12.16 -2.71 5.77
CA LEU A 211 13.53 -3.16 5.45
C LEU A 211 13.59 -4.65 5.07
N LEU A 212 12.66 -5.48 5.56
CA LEU A 212 12.58 -6.91 5.27
C LEU A 212 11.68 -7.23 4.05
N CYS A 213 10.57 -6.52 3.89
CA CYS A 213 9.52 -6.82 2.90
C CYS A 213 9.58 -5.94 1.64
N GLY A 214 10.21 -4.76 1.72
CA GLY A 214 10.25 -3.75 0.65
C GLY A 214 9.03 -2.81 0.59
N HIS A 215 8.09 -2.94 1.52
CA HIS A 215 6.94 -2.04 1.69
C HIS A 215 6.55 -1.98 3.18
N PRO A 216 5.93 -0.89 3.67
CA PRO A 216 5.44 -0.80 5.06
C PRO A 216 4.32 -1.82 5.34
N PRO A 217 4.07 -2.16 6.62
CA PRO A 217 3.11 -3.22 7.00
C PRO A 217 1.64 -2.89 6.67
N PHE A 218 1.33 -1.62 6.40
CA PHE A 218 -0.01 -1.10 6.14
C PHE A 218 0.03 -0.10 4.98
N VAL A 219 -0.87 -0.25 4.02
CA VAL A 219 -0.94 0.53 2.77
C VAL A 219 -2.40 0.75 2.36
N GLY A 220 -2.72 1.89 1.78
CA GLY A 220 -4.07 2.22 1.33
C GLY A 220 -4.19 3.64 0.80
N ASP A 221 -5.27 3.90 0.07
CA ASP A 221 -5.43 5.07 -0.81
C ASP A 221 -5.61 6.41 -0.08
N SER A 222 -5.66 6.39 1.26
CA SER A 222 -5.69 7.60 2.07
C SER A 222 -4.92 7.44 3.39
N PRO A 223 -4.35 8.54 3.94
CA PRO A 223 -3.73 8.52 5.27
C PRO A 223 -4.67 8.06 6.39
N VAL A 224 -5.99 8.27 6.23
CA VAL A 224 -7.02 7.83 7.18
C VAL A 224 -7.23 6.32 7.12
N SER A 225 -7.24 5.72 5.92
CA SER A 225 -7.28 4.25 5.75
C SER A 225 -6.07 3.60 6.44
N VAL A 226 -4.86 4.07 6.13
CA VAL A 226 -3.63 3.57 6.78
C VAL A 226 -3.70 3.73 8.30
N ALA A 227 -4.12 4.89 8.82
CA ALA A 227 -4.30 5.09 10.26
C ALA A 227 -5.33 4.11 10.89
N TYR A 228 -6.41 3.75 10.17
CA TYR A 228 -7.36 2.73 10.61
C TYR A 228 -6.72 1.34 10.70
N GLN A 229 -5.94 0.93 9.70
CA GLN A 229 -5.21 -0.35 9.70
C GLN A 229 -4.22 -0.41 10.88
N HIS A 230 -3.49 0.68 11.13
CA HIS A 230 -2.65 0.83 12.32
C HIS A 230 -3.44 0.68 13.64
N VAL A 231 -4.69 1.16 13.72
CA VAL A 231 -5.55 1.04 14.92
C VAL A 231 -6.22 -0.33 15.08
N ARG A 232 -6.57 -1.03 13.99
CA ARG A 232 -7.46 -2.21 14.00
C ARG A 232 -6.87 -3.50 13.45
N GLU A 233 -6.12 -3.45 12.36
CA GLU A 233 -5.78 -4.66 11.58
C GLU A 233 -4.48 -5.31 12.07
N THR A 234 -4.45 -6.64 12.09
CA THR A 234 -3.23 -7.40 12.42
C THR A 234 -2.19 -7.18 11.31
N PRO A 235 -0.93 -6.82 11.62
CA PRO A 235 0.11 -6.69 10.61
C PRO A 235 0.41 -8.07 9.96
N PRO A 236 0.80 -8.12 8.68
CA PRO A 236 1.29 -9.35 8.07
C PRO A 236 2.51 -9.91 8.81
N THR A 237 2.72 -11.21 8.72
CA THR A 237 3.95 -11.86 9.19
C THR A 237 5.05 -11.67 8.13
N PRO A 238 6.24 -11.12 8.45
CA PRO A 238 7.30 -10.89 7.46
C PRO A 238 7.68 -12.13 6.63
N SER A 239 7.79 -13.32 7.23
CA SER A 239 8.12 -14.57 6.53
C SER A 239 7.12 -14.99 5.45
N THR A 240 5.85 -14.57 5.52
CA THR A 240 4.86 -14.86 4.45
C THR A 240 5.04 -13.99 3.20
N ILE A 241 5.90 -12.97 3.27
CA ILE A 241 6.24 -12.05 2.16
C ILE A 241 7.71 -12.22 1.74
N ASN A 242 8.60 -12.50 2.70
CA ASN A 242 10.00 -12.75 2.46
C ASN A 242 10.47 -14.07 3.11
N PRO A 243 10.60 -15.17 2.34
CA PRO A 243 11.08 -16.46 2.84
C PRO A 243 12.51 -16.48 3.40
N ASP A 244 13.31 -15.42 3.18
CA ASP A 244 14.63 -15.26 3.82
C ASP A 244 14.51 -14.95 5.33
N VAL A 245 13.31 -14.60 5.81
CA VAL A 245 13.03 -14.20 7.20
C VAL A 245 12.62 -15.43 8.03
N ASN A 246 13.25 -15.58 9.20
CA ASN A 246 12.99 -16.70 10.12
C ASN A 246 12.02 -16.32 11.27
N PRO A 247 11.40 -17.31 11.95
CA PRO A 247 10.41 -17.06 13.00
C PRO A 247 10.88 -16.22 14.19
N ALA A 248 12.19 -16.15 14.46
CA ALA A 248 12.72 -15.28 15.52
C ALA A 248 12.68 -13.79 15.12
N VAL A 249 12.79 -13.49 13.82
CA VAL A 249 12.61 -12.12 13.29
C VAL A 249 11.13 -11.76 13.21
N ASP A 250 10.27 -12.69 12.79
CA ASP A 250 8.80 -12.49 12.85
C ASP A 250 8.34 -12.13 14.26
N ALA A 251 8.81 -12.88 15.27
CA ALA A 251 8.50 -12.63 16.67
C ALA A 251 8.93 -11.21 17.12
N ILE A 252 10.09 -10.72 16.67
CA ILE A 252 10.53 -9.34 16.97
C ILE A 252 9.58 -8.31 16.35
N VAL A 253 9.25 -8.47 15.05
CA VAL A 253 8.42 -7.52 14.31
C VAL A 253 7.00 -7.49 14.87
N LEU A 254 6.37 -8.65 15.09
CA LEU A 254 5.01 -8.75 15.62
C LEU A 254 4.91 -8.27 17.09
N LYS A 255 5.96 -8.45 17.89
CA LYS A 255 6.06 -7.86 19.24
C LYS A 255 6.17 -6.33 19.18
N ALA A 256 7.00 -5.77 18.30
CA ALA A 256 7.09 -4.32 18.11
C ALA A 256 5.76 -3.71 17.60
N LEU A 257 5.11 -4.36 16.64
CA LEU A 257 3.83 -3.96 16.03
C LEU A 257 2.58 -4.33 16.85
N SER A 258 2.75 -4.81 18.09
CA SER A 258 1.62 -5.14 18.97
C SER A 258 0.77 -3.91 19.30
N LYS A 259 -0.55 -4.00 19.11
CA LYS A 259 -1.46 -2.84 19.16
C LYS A 259 -1.50 -2.16 20.53
N ASN A 260 -1.51 -2.94 21.61
CA ASN A 260 -1.40 -2.44 22.98
C ASN A 260 0.08 -2.15 23.32
N PRO A 261 0.46 -0.91 23.73
CA PRO A 261 1.83 -0.59 24.14
C PRO A 261 2.39 -1.50 25.25
N LEU A 262 1.55 -2.05 26.14
CA LEU A 262 1.98 -2.98 27.19
C LEU A 262 2.46 -4.34 26.67
N ASN A 263 2.10 -4.70 25.43
CA ASN A 263 2.49 -5.96 24.79
C ASN A 263 3.77 -5.81 23.94
N ARG A 264 4.24 -4.56 23.71
CA ARG A 264 5.47 -4.26 22.97
C ARG A 264 6.71 -4.47 23.86
N TYR A 265 7.89 -4.28 23.28
CA TYR A 265 9.07 -3.91 24.08
C TYR A 265 8.78 -2.62 24.86
N GLN A 266 9.17 -2.57 26.13
CA GLN A 266 8.92 -1.39 26.98
C GLN A 266 10.02 -0.32 26.83
N SER A 267 11.14 -0.67 26.19
CA SER A 267 12.25 0.22 25.84
C SER A 267 12.81 -0.10 24.45
N ALA A 268 13.47 0.88 23.82
CA ALA A 268 14.21 0.63 22.58
C ALA A 268 15.45 -0.27 22.82
N GLY A 269 16.04 -0.20 24.03
CA GLY A 269 17.10 -1.09 24.48
C GLY A 269 16.70 -2.59 24.53
N GLU A 270 15.48 -2.92 24.95
CA GLU A 270 14.97 -4.30 24.89
C GLU A 270 14.84 -4.79 23.44
N MET A 271 14.25 -3.98 22.56
CA MET A 271 14.10 -4.32 21.14
C MET A 271 15.48 -4.56 20.51
N ARG A 272 16.45 -3.65 20.77
CA ARG A 272 17.85 -3.79 20.35
C ARG A 272 18.48 -5.10 20.82
N ALA A 273 18.20 -5.55 22.04
CA ALA A 273 18.75 -6.79 22.59
C ALA A 273 18.24 -8.05 21.88
N ASP A 274 17.01 -8.05 21.35
CA ASP A 274 16.53 -9.14 20.48
C ASP A 274 17.04 -9.03 19.05
N LEU A 275 17.09 -7.82 18.47
CA LEU A 275 17.63 -7.58 17.13
C LEU A 275 19.07 -8.10 16.99
N LEU A 276 19.94 -7.78 17.97
CA LEU A 276 21.32 -8.26 18.01
C LEU A 276 21.44 -9.77 18.26
N ARG A 277 20.45 -10.39 18.93
CA ARG A 277 20.42 -11.85 19.09
C ARG A 277 20.04 -12.54 17.79
N ALA A 278 18.98 -12.08 17.12
CA ALA A 278 18.58 -12.59 15.81
C ALA A 278 19.69 -12.42 14.75
N ALA A 279 20.35 -11.26 14.68
CA ALA A 279 21.48 -11.01 13.77
C ALA A 279 22.69 -11.93 14.04
N ALA A 280 22.86 -12.38 15.29
CA ALA A 280 23.89 -13.32 15.72
C ALA A 280 23.43 -14.80 15.73
N GLY A 281 22.24 -15.13 15.19
CA GLY A 281 21.70 -16.49 15.15
C GLY A 281 21.34 -17.07 16.53
N ARG A 282 21.10 -16.22 17.54
CA ARG A 282 20.79 -16.61 18.92
C ARG A 282 19.28 -16.54 19.20
N PRO A 283 18.73 -17.38 20.10
CA PRO A 283 17.34 -17.28 20.53
C PRO A 283 16.97 -15.90 21.08
N VAL A 284 15.78 -15.42 20.72
CA VAL A 284 15.21 -14.12 21.14
C VAL A 284 14.32 -14.28 22.39
N LEU A 285 14.01 -13.18 23.07
CA LEU A 285 13.00 -13.09 24.14
C LEU A 285 11.68 -12.46 23.66
N ALA A 286 11.50 -12.31 22.35
CA ALA A 286 10.19 -12.21 21.75
C ALA A 286 9.53 -13.58 21.81
N THR A 287 8.31 -13.65 22.34
CA THR A 287 7.52 -14.89 22.35
C THR A 287 7.29 -15.33 20.91
N PRO A 288 7.70 -16.55 20.50
CA PRO A 288 7.48 -17.02 19.14
C PRO A 288 5.98 -17.05 18.83
N VAL A 289 5.58 -16.31 17.79
CA VAL A 289 4.24 -16.43 17.20
C VAL A 289 4.29 -17.61 16.24
N MET A 290 4.14 -18.82 16.79
CA MET A 290 4.10 -20.03 15.97
C MET A 290 2.87 -19.97 15.05
N PRO A 291 2.99 -20.32 13.76
CA PRO A 291 1.82 -20.44 12.89
C PRO A 291 0.89 -21.54 13.40
N ALA A 292 -0.42 -21.36 13.23
CA ALA A 292 -1.44 -22.26 13.77
C ALA A 292 -1.30 -23.72 13.26
N ASP A 293 -0.70 -23.88 12.08
CA ASP A 293 -0.50 -25.17 11.42
C ASP A 293 0.58 -26.05 12.08
N GLU A 294 1.49 -25.46 12.88
CA GLU A 294 2.50 -26.22 13.65
C GLU A 294 2.02 -26.62 15.06
N THR A 295 0.87 -26.10 15.53
CA THR A 295 0.26 -26.54 16.80
C THR A 295 -0.45 -27.89 16.68
N MET A 296 0.31 -28.96 16.41
CA MET A 296 -0.17 -30.33 16.64
C MET A 296 -0.31 -30.58 18.16
N PRO A 297 -1.52 -30.84 18.68
CA PRO A 297 -1.67 -31.20 20.09
C PRO A 297 -1.13 -32.61 20.32
N MET A 298 -0.15 -32.75 21.23
CA MET A 298 0.21 -34.06 21.76
C MET A 298 -1.00 -34.67 22.48
N ALA A 299 -1.63 -35.66 21.85
CA ALA A 299 -2.80 -36.31 22.42
C ALA A 299 -2.46 -37.01 23.75
N PRO A 300 -3.25 -36.83 24.82
CA PRO A 300 -3.01 -37.53 26.08
C PRO A 300 -3.28 -39.02 25.91
N ALA A 301 -2.25 -39.85 26.13
CA ALA A 301 -2.37 -41.31 26.07
C ALA A 301 -3.24 -41.82 27.22
N ALA A 302 -4.51 -42.13 26.92
CA ALA A 302 -5.47 -42.61 27.90
C ALA A 302 -5.52 -44.14 27.97
N GLY A 303 -5.22 -44.70 29.14
CA GLY A 303 -5.74 -46.01 29.57
C GLY A 303 -4.71 -47.12 29.85
N ALA A 304 -4.35 -47.28 31.13
CA ALA A 304 -4.10 -48.60 31.73
C ALA A 304 -4.14 -48.53 33.28
N GLY A 305 -4.91 -49.43 33.92
CA GLY A 305 -4.46 -50.10 35.15
C GLY A 305 -4.57 -49.45 36.53
N GLY A 306 -5.80 -49.19 37.01
CA GLY A 306 -6.31 -49.87 38.23
C GLY A 306 -5.98 -49.40 39.66
N TYR A 307 -6.85 -49.90 40.56
CA TYR A 307 -6.76 -49.98 42.03
C TYR A 307 -6.99 -48.71 42.88
N GLN A 308 -7.18 -48.95 44.18
CA GLN A 308 -7.96 -48.15 45.13
C GLN A 308 -7.12 -47.66 46.33
N THR A 309 -7.70 -46.78 47.16
CA THR A 309 -7.90 -46.96 48.63
C THR A 309 -7.51 -45.76 49.51
N GLN A 310 -8.50 -45.29 50.29
CA GLN A 310 -8.43 -44.58 51.59
C GLN A 310 -7.80 -43.17 51.73
N VAL A 311 -8.19 -42.57 52.87
CA VAL A 311 -7.90 -41.22 53.35
C VAL A 311 -6.99 -41.32 54.56
N MET A 312 -5.93 -40.51 54.65
CA MET A 312 -5.33 -40.15 55.93
C MET A 312 -4.71 -38.74 55.88
N GLY A 313 -4.84 -37.99 56.98
CA GLY A 313 -4.39 -36.59 57.08
C GLY A 313 -2.91 -36.43 57.43
N PRO A 314 -2.33 -35.22 57.23
CA PRO A 314 -0.91 -34.97 57.46
C PRO A 314 -0.57 -34.69 58.94
N GLN A 315 0.51 -35.32 59.44
CA GLN A 315 1.18 -34.90 60.68
C GLN A 315 2.66 -34.55 60.45
N ASN A 316 2.97 -33.27 60.71
CA ASN A 316 4.09 -32.79 61.52
C ASN A 316 5.52 -33.38 61.34
N ARG A 317 6.44 -32.59 60.76
CA ARG A 317 7.89 -32.45 61.06
C ARG A 317 8.57 -31.50 60.03
N GLN A 318 9.65 -30.74 60.28
CA GLN A 318 10.49 -30.51 61.49
C GLN A 318 11.25 -29.15 61.44
N GLN A 319 12.08 -28.84 62.44
CA GLN A 319 12.80 -27.55 62.65
C GLN A 319 14.31 -27.77 63.04
N VAL A 320 15.22 -26.77 63.10
CA VAL A 320 15.02 -25.29 63.11
C VAL A 320 15.88 -24.42 62.13
N PRO A 321 17.19 -24.11 62.34
CA PRO A 321 17.52 -22.68 62.52
C PRO A 321 18.63 -22.02 61.68
N ALA A 322 18.55 -20.68 61.60
CA ALA A 322 19.69 -19.75 61.69
C ALA A 322 19.26 -18.41 62.35
N ARG A 323 20.20 -17.68 62.98
CA ARG A 323 19.97 -16.44 63.77
C ARG A 323 20.25 -15.16 62.98
N VAL A 324 19.61 -14.05 63.38
CA VAL A 324 20.10 -12.71 63.83
C VAL A 324 18.87 -11.75 63.72
N GLY A 325 18.53 -10.82 64.62
CA GLY A 325 19.08 -10.39 65.92
C GLY A 325 18.10 -9.40 66.60
N ASP A 326 18.35 -9.05 67.87
CA ASP A 326 17.51 -8.15 68.72
C ASP A 326 18.15 -6.72 68.78
N PRO A 327 17.58 -5.62 69.36
CA PRO A 327 16.45 -5.59 70.30
C PRO A 327 15.48 -4.36 70.32
N ARG A 328 14.60 -4.36 71.34
CA ARG A 328 13.90 -3.25 72.04
C ARG A 328 12.54 -2.73 71.53
N LYS A 329 11.51 -3.01 72.34
CA LYS A 329 10.19 -2.33 72.37
C LYS A 329 10.28 -0.98 73.09
N ARG A 330 9.36 -0.05 72.76
CA ARG A 330 8.85 0.99 73.69
C ARG A 330 7.35 1.20 73.45
N LYS A 331 6.55 1.35 74.51
CA LYS A 331 5.08 1.62 74.43
C LYS A 331 4.81 3.13 74.50
N SER A 332 3.77 3.61 73.81
CA SER A 332 3.02 4.82 74.20
C SER A 332 1.60 4.86 73.61
N SER A 333 0.60 4.85 74.50
CA SER A 333 -0.74 5.45 74.42
C SER A 333 -1.53 5.49 73.10
N SER A 334 -2.49 4.56 72.96
CA SER A 334 -3.45 4.47 71.85
C SER A 334 -4.57 5.55 71.82
N TRP A 335 -4.56 6.56 72.70
CA TRP A 335 -5.70 7.47 72.88
C TRP A 335 -5.77 8.57 71.82
N VAL A 336 -4.63 9.13 71.41
CA VAL A 336 -4.56 10.31 70.49
C VAL A 336 -5.14 10.00 69.10
N ILE A 337 -5.07 8.75 68.64
CA ILE A 337 -5.60 8.35 67.34
C ILE A 337 -7.15 8.37 67.33
N ALA A 338 -7.79 8.07 68.47
CA ALA A 338 -9.24 8.00 68.56
C ALA A 338 -9.93 9.38 68.42
N THR A 339 -9.32 10.45 68.95
CA THR A 339 -9.87 11.81 68.85
C THR A 339 -9.75 12.39 67.44
N PHE A 340 -8.65 12.12 66.73
CA PHE A 340 -8.52 12.51 65.31
C PHE A 340 -9.49 11.74 64.41
N ALA A 341 -9.75 10.46 64.68
CA ALA A 341 -10.74 9.68 63.94
C ALA A 341 -12.16 10.26 64.07
N GLY A 342 -12.58 10.65 65.28
CA GLY A 342 -13.91 11.25 65.51
C GLY A 342 -14.12 12.58 64.76
N LEU A 343 -13.11 13.46 64.75
CA LEU A 343 -13.15 14.72 64.00
C LEU A 343 -13.17 14.48 62.48
N GLY A 344 -12.39 13.52 61.98
CA GLY A 344 -12.43 13.12 60.58
C GLY A 344 -13.80 12.59 60.14
N VAL A 345 -14.42 11.74 60.96
CA VAL A 345 -15.78 11.20 60.70
C VAL A 345 -16.83 12.32 60.71
N LEU A 346 -16.78 13.27 61.65
CA LEU A 346 -17.70 14.41 61.66
C LEU A 346 -17.50 15.33 60.45
N ALA A 347 -16.26 15.59 60.02
CA ALA A 347 -15.98 16.34 58.80
C ALA A 347 -16.49 15.62 57.54
N VAL A 348 -16.34 14.29 57.46
CA VAL A 348 -16.88 13.48 56.35
C VAL A 348 -18.41 13.45 56.38
N ILE A 349 -19.05 13.33 57.56
CA ILE A 349 -20.52 13.40 57.67
C ILE A 349 -21.04 14.79 57.28
N ALA A 350 -20.37 15.86 57.67
CA ALA A 350 -20.72 17.21 57.24
C ALA A 350 -20.54 17.41 55.72
N LEU A 351 -19.46 16.87 55.15
CA LEU A 351 -19.19 16.90 53.70
C LEU A 351 -20.22 16.08 52.92
N VAL A 352 -20.59 14.89 53.40
CA VAL A 352 -21.61 14.02 52.80
C VAL A 352 -23.01 14.65 52.95
N ALA A 353 -23.33 15.25 54.09
CA ALA A 353 -24.56 16.02 54.27
C ALA A 353 -24.62 17.23 53.33
N ALA A 354 -23.51 17.97 53.16
CA ALA A 354 -23.41 19.06 52.20
C ALA A 354 -23.57 18.57 50.75
N LEU A 355 -22.93 17.45 50.38
CA LEU A 355 -23.06 16.85 49.05
C LEU A 355 -24.49 16.34 48.77
N LEU A 356 -25.16 15.76 49.76
CA LEU A 356 -26.56 15.30 49.65
C LEU A 356 -27.56 16.47 49.63
N LEU A 357 -27.31 17.54 50.39
CA LEU A 357 -28.11 18.77 50.33
C LEU A 357 -27.87 19.54 49.02
N ASN A 358 -26.68 19.39 48.41
CA ASN A 358 -26.36 19.91 47.08
C ASN A 358 -26.90 19.03 45.93
N GLN A 359 -27.49 17.86 46.21
CA GLN A 359 -28.27 17.08 45.23
C GLN A 359 -29.72 17.58 45.09
N ARG A 360 -29.94 18.90 45.18
CA ARG A 360 -31.21 19.52 44.77
C ARG A 360 -31.30 19.62 43.24
N GLY A 361 -31.65 18.49 42.62
CA GLY A 361 -32.24 18.43 41.28
C GLY A 361 -31.36 18.94 40.14
N ALA A 362 -30.39 18.14 39.70
CA ALA A 362 -29.98 18.21 38.30
C ALA A 362 -31.14 17.65 37.46
N ASP A 363 -31.84 18.52 36.72
CA ASP A 363 -32.92 18.13 35.79
C ASP A 363 -32.37 17.18 34.72
N ARG A 364 -32.54 15.87 34.92
CA ARG A 364 -32.16 14.86 33.95
C ARG A 364 -33.28 14.63 32.95
N VAL A 365 -32.91 14.59 31.68
CA VAL A 365 -33.83 14.47 30.55
C VAL A 365 -33.40 13.29 29.70
N ASN A 366 -34.34 12.43 29.34
CA ASN A 366 -34.05 11.22 28.59
C ASN A 366 -33.83 11.55 27.11
N THR A 367 -32.82 10.95 26.47
CA THR A 367 -32.53 11.16 25.05
C THR A 367 -33.72 10.77 24.17
N PRO A 368 -34.03 11.58 23.14
CA PRO A 368 -35.12 11.30 22.22
C PRO A 368 -34.79 10.11 21.32
N GLY A 369 -35.82 9.46 20.78
CA GLY A 369 -35.70 8.59 19.61
C GLY A 369 -35.52 9.42 18.35
N LEU A 370 -34.43 9.19 17.63
CA LEU A 370 -34.04 9.93 16.43
C LEU A 370 -34.08 9.09 15.15
N GLN A 371 -33.93 7.77 15.26
CA GLN A 371 -33.85 6.86 14.13
C GLN A 371 -35.04 7.03 13.15
N GLY A 372 -34.74 7.15 11.85
CA GLY A 372 -35.73 7.37 10.79
C GLY A 372 -36.20 8.82 10.60
N LYS A 373 -35.91 9.74 11.52
CA LYS A 373 -36.21 11.18 11.33
C LYS A 373 -35.23 11.86 10.38
N SER A 374 -35.61 12.98 9.79
CA SER A 374 -34.68 13.87 9.09
C SER A 374 -33.70 14.56 10.05
N GLN A 375 -32.61 15.11 9.51
CA GLN A 375 -31.65 15.90 10.28
C GLN A 375 -32.30 17.07 11.04
N ALA A 376 -33.25 17.78 10.43
CA ALA A 376 -33.90 18.95 11.04
C ALA A 376 -34.80 18.54 12.22
N GLU A 377 -35.61 17.50 12.05
CA GLU A 377 -36.44 16.94 13.12
C GLU A 377 -35.60 16.34 14.25
N ALA A 378 -34.42 15.78 13.93
CA ALA A 378 -33.52 15.24 14.92
C ALA A 378 -32.88 16.33 15.79
N VAL A 379 -32.39 17.41 15.18
CA VAL A 379 -31.89 18.60 15.89
C VAL A 379 -32.98 19.17 16.81
N ALA A 380 -34.17 19.45 16.25
CA ALA A 380 -35.29 20.00 17.01
C ALA A 380 -35.71 19.10 18.20
N ALA A 381 -35.71 17.78 18.02
CA ALA A 381 -36.05 16.83 19.09
C ALA A 381 -35.00 16.76 20.21
N ILE A 382 -33.72 17.06 19.93
CA ILE A 382 -32.65 17.14 20.94
C ILE A 382 -32.72 18.48 21.68
N GLU A 383 -32.86 19.58 20.94
CA GLU A 383 -32.84 20.94 21.50
C GLU A 383 -34.08 21.26 22.34
N ALA A 384 -35.25 20.74 21.97
CA ALA A 384 -36.48 20.84 22.77
C ALA A 384 -36.37 20.20 24.18
N LEU A 385 -35.37 19.33 24.38
CA LEU A 385 -35.06 18.67 25.66
C LEU A 385 -33.92 19.36 26.43
N GLY A 386 -33.42 20.50 25.92
CA GLY A 386 -32.30 21.23 26.51
C GLY A 386 -30.94 20.54 26.33
N LEU A 387 -30.84 19.59 25.40
CA LEU A 387 -29.61 18.90 25.04
C LEU A 387 -28.99 19.55 23.77
N LYS A 388 -27.71 19.26 23.49
CA LYS A 388 -27.01 19.82 22.31
C LYS A 388 -26.97 18.81 21.18
N ALA A 389 -27.51 19.19 20.02
CA ALA A 389 -27.46 18.37 18.82
C ALA A 389 -26.07 18.43 18.18
N VAL A 390 -25.47 17.27 17.91
CA VAL A 390 -24.18 17.17 17.20
C VAL A 390 -24.36 16.27 15.96
N PRO A 391 -24.38 16.81 14.73
CA PRO A 391 -24.33 15.97 13.53
C PRO A 391 -22.96 15.30 13.45
N GLY A 392 -22.96 13.97 13.38
CA GLY A 392 -21.79 13.15 13.08
C GLY A 392 -21.61 12.95 11.57
N GLU A 393 -20.57 12.20 11.20
CA GLU A 393 -20.29 11.82 9.81
C GLU A 393 -21.47 11.05 9.19
N GLN A 394 -21.70 11.26 7.88
CA GLN A 394 -22.74 10.56 7.15
C GLN A 394 -22.37 9.10 6.93
N VAL A 395 -23.32 8.20 7.15
CA VAL A 395 -23.18 6.77 6.86
C VAL A 395 -23.60 6.53 5.41
N LEU A 396 -22.65 6.16 4.56
CA LEU A 396 -22.92 5.63 3.22
C LEU A 396 -23.27 4.15 3.36
N ASN A 397 -24.52 3.79 3.10
CA ASN A 397 -25.01 2.42 3.16
C ASN A 397 -26.17 2.24 2.18
N ASN A 398 -26.09 1.17 1.39
CA ASN A 398 -27.06 0.84 0.34
C ASN A 398 -28.45 0.42 0.86
N THR A 399 -28.60 0.18 2.17
CA THR A 399 -29.89 -0.23 2.79
C THR A 399 -30.58 0.86 3.62
N CYS A 400 -29.99 2.06 3.79
CA CYS A 400 -30.61 3.14 4.55
C CYS A 400 -31.37 4.14 3.65
N GLN A 401 -32.42 4.76 4.19
CA GLN A 401 -33.13 5.83 3.51
C GLN A 401 -32.31 7.12 3.60
N LYS A 402 -31.92 7.69 2.46
CA LYS A 402 -31.11 8.91 2.37
C LYS A 402 -31.73 10.05 3.21
N ASP A 403 -30.86 10.86 3.81
CA ASP A 403 -31.19 12.06 4.58
C ASP A 403 -31.98 11.80 5.90
N THR A 404 -32.12 10.52 6.29
CA THR A 404 -32.65 10.09 7.61
C THR A 404 -31.56 9.68 8.60
N VAL A 405 -31.82 9.81 9.90
CA VAL A 405 -30.90 9.38 10.98
C VAL A 405 -30.88 7.85 11.09
N VAL A 406 -29.69 7.25 11.02
CA VAL A 406 -29.49 5.80 11.14
C VAL A 406 -29.00 5.38 12.53
N ASN A 407 -28.14 6.18 13.15
CA ASN A 407 -27.54 5.92 14.47
C ASN A 407 -27.63 7.17 15.35
N GLN A 408 -27.68 6.97 16.67
CA GLN A 408 -27.52 8.02 17.67
C GLN A 408 -26.65 7.52 18.83
N SER A 409 -25.91 8.44 19.46
CA SER A 409 -25.15 8.19 20.68
C SER A 409 -25.22 9.43 21.58
N PRO A 410 -25.73 9.33 22.82
CA PRO A 410 -26.25 8.11 23.46
C PRO A 410 -27.55 7.56 22.83
N GLY A 411 -27.80 6.26 23.06
CA GLY A 411 -29.00 5.56 22.59
C GLY A 411 -30.29 6.13 23.20
N PRO A 412 -31.47 5.89 22.60
CA PRO A 412 -32.74 6.47 23.04
C PRO A 412 -33.10 6.05 24.47
N GLY A 413 -33.72 6.96 25.23
CA GLY A 413 -34.09 6.71 26.62
C GLY A 413 -32.95 6.83 27.65
N THR A 414 -31.73 7.15 27.23
CA THR A 414 -30.59 7.38 28.14
C THR A 414 -30.81 8.68 28.94
N PRO A 415 -30.73 8.68 30.28
CA PRO A 415 -30.87 9.91 31.07
C PRO A 415 -29.59 10.76 30.98
N LEU A 416 -29.71 11.97 30.45
CA LEU A 416 -28.62 12.95 30.35
C LEU A 416 -28.94 14.22 31.13
N GLU A 417 -27.91 15.03 31.40
CA GLU A 417 -28.05 16.34 32.04
C GLU A 417 -28.16 17.44 30.99
N LYS A 418 -28.99 18.46 31.25
CA LYS A 418 -29.19 19.60 30.34
C LYS A 418 -27.85 20.20 29.88
N GLY A 419 -27.72 20.44 28.59
CA GLY A 419 -26.51 20.95 27.94
C GLY A 419 -25.47 19.90 27.51
N GLN A 420 -25.68 18.61 27.79
CA GLN A 420 -24.87 17.51 27.25
C GLN A 420 -25.18 17.24 25.76
N ASN A 421 -24.20 16.64 25.06
CA ASN A 421 -24.27 16.40 23.62
C ASN A 421 -24.98 15.08 23.28
N VAL A 422 -25.84 15.10 22.26
CA VAL A 422 -26.36 13.91 21.58
C VAL A 422 -25.86 13.93 20.14
N THR A 423 -25.00 12.97 19.80
CA THR A 423 -24.46 12.80 18.45
C THR A 423 -25.39 11.92 17.62
N PHE A 424 -25.66 12.28 16.38
CA PHE A 424 -26.47 11.46 15.46
C PHE A 424 -25.85 11.40 14.06
N GLN A 425 -26.00 10.26 13.38
CA GLN A 425 -25.46 10.03 12.03
C GLN A 425 -26.60 9.92 11.02
N VAL A 426 -26.46 10.59 9.89
CA VAL A 426 -27.45 10.63 8.79
C VAL A 426 -27.01 9.71 7.66
N CYS A 427 -27.95 9.03 7.00
CA CYS A 427 -27.70 8.25 5.80
C CYS A 427 -27.32 9.16 4.62
N GLY A 428 -26.08 9.09 4.14
CA GLY A 428 -25.65 9.79 2.92
C GLY A 428 -26.18 9.14 1.63
N GLY A 429 -26.66 7.90 1.72
CA GLY A 429 -27.18 7.11 0.59
C GLY A 429 -26.20 6.03 0.13
N LYS A 430 -26.29 5.64 -1.14
CA LYS A 430 -25.38 4.66 -1.75
C LYS A 430 -23.99 5.25 -1.95
N LYS A 431 -22.95 4.44 -1.75
CA LYS A 431 -21.57 4.84 -2.08
C LYS A 431 -21.40 4.87 -3.60
N MET A 432 -21.02 6.03 -4.12
CA MET A 432 -20.76 6.27 -5.54
C MET A 432 -19.26 6.15 -5.84
N VAL A 433 -18.94 5.68 -7.04
CA VAL A 433 -17.57 5.48 -7.54
C VAL A 433 -17.52 5.84 -9.03
N PRO A 434 -16.55 6.63 -9.51
CA PRO A 434 -16.42 6.95 -10.93
C PRO A 434 -15.88 5.76 -11.74
N VAL A 435 -16.45 5.51 -12.92
CA VAL A 435 -15.90 4.55 -13.88
C VAL A 435 -14.54 5.05 -14.39
N PRO A 436 -13.43 4.31 -14.19
CA PRO A 436 -12.09 4.78 -14.56
C PRO A 436 -11.88 4.88 -16.09
N PRO A 437 -10.91 5.69 -16.55
CA PRO A 437 -10.54 5.78 -17.97
C PRO A 437 -9.78 4.52 -18.41
N VAL A 438 -10.52 3.54 -18.96
CA VAL A 438 -10.02 2.19 -19.28
C VAL A 438 -9.92 1.89 -20.77
N LYS A 439 -10.29 2.84 -21.64
CA LYS A 439 -10.25 2.68 -23.10
C LYS A 439 -8.81 2.51 -23.61
N GLY A 440 -8.58 1.48 -24.43
CA GLY A 440 -7.27 1.10 -24.98
C GLY A 440 -6.48 0.11 -24.12
N ASN A 441 -6.78 0.02 -22.81
CA ASN A 441 -6.10 -0.89 -21.90
C ASN A 441 -6.48 -2.35 -22.17
N GLN A 442 -5.64 -3.28 -21.70
CA GLN A 442 -5.90 -4.72 -21.77
C GLN A 442 -7.00 -5.16 -20.79
N TYR A 443 -7.92 -6.01 -21.25
CA TYR A 443 -9.13 -6.39 -20.52
C TYR A 443 -8.84 -6.93 -19.11
N GLU A 444 -7.83 -7.79 -18.91
CA GLU A 444 -7.51 -8.33 -17.58
C GLU A 444 -7.12 -7.23 -16.57
N ASN A 445 -6.35 -6.22 -17.01
CA ASN A 445 -6.00 -5.07 -16.16
C ASN A 445 -7.23 -4.22 -15.85
N VAL A 446 -8.11 -4.02 -16.83
CA VAL A 446 -9.37 -3.27 -16.68
C VAL A 446 -10.34 -3.97 -15.74
N LYS A 447 -10.43 -5.30 -15.84
CA LYS A 447 -11.23 -6.15 -14.97
C LYS A 447 -10.76 -6.02 -13.52
N LEU A 448 -9.47 -6.21 -13.25
CA LEU A 448 -8.88 -6.03 -11.91
C LEU A 448 -9.12 -4.62 -11.35
N GLN A 449 -9.01 -3.59 -12.19
CA GLN A 449 -9.26 -2.20 -11.80
C GLN A 449 -10.74 -1.93 -11.45
N LEU A 450 -11.69 -2.55 -12.16
CA LEU A 450 -13.13 -2.41 -11.87
C LEU A 450 -13.57 -3.26 -10.67
N GLU A 451 -13.07 -4.50 -10.56
CA GLU A 451 -13.34 -5.39 -9.42
C GLU A 451 -12.78 -4.80 -8.11
N GLY A 452 -11.59 -4.19 -8.14
CA GLY A 452 -11.02 -3.44 -7.01
C GLY A 452 -11.80 -2.20 -6.59
N LEU A 453 -12.71 -1.71 -7.45
CA LEU A 453 -13.66 -0.63 -7.16
C LEU A 453 -15.05 -1.15 -6.71
N ASN A 454 -15.15 -2.44 -6.35
CA ASN A 454 -16.40 -3.14 -6.04
C ASN A 454 -17.43 -3.10 -7.19
N LEU A 455 -17.01 -2.92 -8.44
CA LEU A 455 -17.87 -2.97 -9.61
C LEU A 455 -17.84 -4.38 -10.23
N LYS A 456 -18.95 -4.78 -10.86
CA LYS A 456 -19.03 -6.06 -11.58
C LYS A 456 -18.69 -5.83 -13.05
N VAL A 457 -18.09 -6.83 -13.70
CA VAL A 457 -17.58 -6.72 -15.08
C VAL A 457 -18.29 -7.72 -15.98
N ASP A 458 -18.83 -7.24 -17.10
CA ASP A 458 -19.55 -8.04 -18.10
C ASP A 458 -18.88 -7.86 -19.50
N PRO A 459 -18.08 -8.84 -19.98
CA PRO A 459 -17.28 -8.68 -21.19
C PRO A 459 -18.04 -9.00 -22.50
N GLU A 460 -18.18 -8.00 -23.36
CA GLU A 460 -18.75 -8.15 -24.72
C GLU A 460 -17.63 -8.17 -25.78
N TYR A 461 -17.27 -9.36 -26.27
CA TYR A 461 -16.21 -9.50 -27.27
C TYR A 461 -16.70 -9.17 -28.68
N VAL A 462 -16.24 -8.06 -29.25
CA VAL A 462 -16.67 -7.52 -30.56
C VAL A 462 -15.56 -7.58 -31.62
N ASN A 463 -15.95 -7.54 -32.89
CA ASN A 463 -15.02 -7.57 -34.01
C ASN A 463 -14.45 -6.15 -34.25
N ASP A 464 -13.17 -5.92 -33.95
CA ASP A 464 -12.49 -4.65 -34.20
C ASP A 464 -11.05 -4.86 -34.71
N SER A 465 -10.44 -3.76 -35.13
CA SER A 465 -9.07 -3.57 -35.59
C SER A 465 -8.07 -3.20 -34.48
N GLN A 466 -8.53 -2.82 -33.28
CA GLN A 466 -7.68 -2.71 -32.09
C GLN A 466 -7.05 -4.07 -31.72
N PRO A 467 -5.90 -4.13 -31.03
CA PRO A 467 -5.28 -5.38 -30.60
C PRO A 467 -6.24 -6.31 -29.85
N GLU A 468 -6.02 -7.62 -29.94
CA GLU A 468 -6.79 -8.60 -29.20
C GLU A 468 -6.66 -8.35 -27.68
N GLY A 469 -7.79 -8.42 -26.95
CA GLY A 469 -7.86 -8.11 -25.53
C GLY A 469 -7.96 -6.62 -25.19
N SER A 470 -7.75 -5.68 -26.12
CA SER A 470 -7.89 -4.25 -25.85
C SER A 470 -9.36 -3.82 -25.68
N VAL A 471 -9.64 -3.01 -24.65
CA VAL A 471 -10.97 -2.45 -24.36
C VAL A 471 -11.28 -1.26 -25.28
N ILE A 472 -12.43 -1.31 -25.94
CA ILE A 472 -12.89 -0.31 -26.93
C ILE A 472 -13.76 0.77 -26.26
N SER A 473 -14.64 0.37 -25.34
CA SER A 473 -15.56 1.25 -24.60
C SER A 473 -16.15 0.53 -23.38
N THR A 474 -16.69 1.29 -22.44
CA THR A 474 -17.52 0.78 -21.34
C THR A 474 -18.94 1.35 -21.43
N ASP A 475 -19.90 0.64 -20.84
CA ASP A 475 -21.27 1.10 -20.56
C ASP A 475 -21.58 0.82 -19.08
N PRO A 476 -21.75 1.86 -18.23
CA PRO A 476 -21.63 3.29 -18.51
C PRO A 476 -20.22 3.75 -18.93
N GLU A 477 -20.15 4.95 -19.54
CA GLU A 477 -18.90 5.52 -20.05
C GLU A 477 -17.95 5.97 -18.93
N GLN A 478 -16.65 6.01 -19.24
CA GLN A 478 -15.60 6.52 -18.34
C GLN A 478 -15.93 7.93 -17.80
N GLY A 479 -15.70 8.14 -16.51
CA GLY A 479 -16.05 9.37 -15.79
C GLY A 479 -17.48 9.42 -15.24
N THR A 480 -18.37 8.49 -15.62
CA THR A 480 -19.70 8.38 -15.01
C THR A 480 -19.58 7.89 -13.56
N GLU A 481 -20.26 8.55 -12.61
CA GLU A 481 -20.40 8.00 -11.25
C GLU A 481 -21.49 6.91 -11.23
N VAL A 482 -21.13 5.74 -10.70
CA VAL A 482 -22.02 4.59 -10.51
C VAL A 482 -22.04 4.17 -9.05
N ALA A 483 -23.08 3.48 -8.60
CA ALA A 483 -23.10 2.92 -7.25
C ALA A 483 -22.21 1.66 -7.17
N GLU A 484 -21.59 1.40 -6.02
CA GLU A 484 -20.87 0.12 -5.78
C GLU A 484 -21.79 -1.09 -6.04
N GLY A 485 -21.22 -2.14 -6.63
CA GLY A 485 -21.94 -3.34 -7.06
C GLY A 485 -22.66 -3.23 -8.41
N THR A 486 -22.61 -2.07 -9.08
CA THR A 486 -23.13 -1.89 -10.46
C THR A 486 -22.32 -2.73 -11.45
N THR A 487 -22.99 -3.32 -12.45
CA THR A 487 -22.32 -4.03 -13.56
C THR A 487 -21.95 -3.06 -14.67
N ILE A 488 -20.65 -3.02 -14.99
CA ILE A 488 -20.09 -2.30 -16.14
C ILE A 488 -19.93 -3.31 -17.28
N LYS A 489 -20.55 -3.01 -18.43
CA LYS A 489 -20.28 -3.76 -19.66
C LYS A 489 -19.00 -3.24 -20.29
N VAL A 490 -18.13 -4.14 -20.70
CA VAL A 490 -16.80 -3.82 -21.25
C VAL A 490 -16.69 -4.42 -22.64
N LYS A 491 -16.62 -3.58 -23.68
CA LYS A 491 -16.46 -4.04 -25.07
C LYS A 491 -14.99 -4.33 -25.36
N VAL A 492 -14.67 -5.58 -25.64
CA VAL A 492 -13.30 -6.08 -25.84
C VAL A 492 -13.06 -6.43 -27.30
N SER A 493 -11.93 -6.00 -27.86
CA SER A 493 -11.54 -6.33 -29.23
C SER A 493 -11.10 -7.80 -29.37
N LYS A 494 -11.63 -8.46 -30.40
CA LYS A 494 -11.14 -9.75 -30.90
C LYS A 494 -9.90 -9.67 -31.79
N GLY A 495 -9.34 -8.48 -32.03
CA GLY A 495 -8.14 -8.29 -32.87
C GLY A 495 -8.27 -8.86 -34.29
N ASN A 496 -9.49 -8.98 -34.80
CA ASN A 496 -9.81 -9.81 -35.95
C ASN A 496 -10.21 -9.03 -37.21
N VAL A 497 -10.32 -7.70 -37.17
CA VAL A 497 -10.59 -6.89 -38.37
C VAL A 497 -9.30 -6.28 -38.89
N VAL A 498 -8.92 -6.64 -40.11
CA VAL A 498 -7.75 -6.10 -40.82
C VAL A 498 -8.23 -5.33 -42.05
N LYS A 499 -7.37 -4.54 -42.69
CA LYS A 499 -7.63 -4.00 -44.02
C LYS A 499 -7.33 -5.06 -45.07
N VAL A 500 -8.18 -5.23 -46.08
CA VAL A 500 -7.86 -6.05 -47.26
C VAL A 500 -6.71 -5.36 -48.01
N PRO A 501 -5.56 -6.04 -48.24
CA PRO A 501 -4.49 -5.49 -49.08
C PRO A 501 -4.97 -5.19 -50.50
N ASP A 502 -4.35 -4.20 -51.14
CA ASP A 502 -4.38 -4.13 -52.60
C ASP A 502 -3.47 -5.23 -53.18
N VAL A 503 -3.98 -5.96 -54.16
CA VAL A 503 -3.25 -6.95 -54.95
C VAL A 503 -3.52 -6.82 -56.46
N VAL A 504 -4.19 -5.75 -56.90
CA VAL A 504 -4.38 -5.47 -58.32
C VAL A 504 -3.01 -5.22 -58.99
N GLY A 505 -2.83 -5.75 -60.20
CA GLY A 505 -1.56 -5.72 -60.92
C GLY A 505 -0.47 -6.66 -60.38
N MET A 506 -0.71 -7.41 -59.30
CA MET A 506 0.18 -8.48 -58.85
C MET A 506 -0.03 -9.76 -59.68
N THR A 507 1.00 -10.62 -59.76
CA THR A 507 0.78 -12.00 -60.25
C THR A 507 -0.09 -12.77 -59.27
N LYS A 508 -0.81 -13.78 -59.76
CA LYS A 508 -1.64 -14.69 -58.95
C LYS A 508 -0.93 -15.19 -57.68
N GLU A 509 0.29 -15.69 -57.78
CA GLU A 509 1.03 -16.29 -56.66
C GLU A 509 1.41 -15.24 -55.61
N LEU A 510 1.74 -14.03 -56.05
CA LEU A 510 2.04 -12.90 -55.17
C LEU A 510 0.77 -12.41 -54.48
N ALA A 511 -0.33 -12.25 -55.22
CA ALA A 511 -1.64 -11.87 -54.69
C ALA A 511 -2.17 -12.87 -53.66
N GLU A 512 -2.15 -14.18 -54.00
CA GLU A 512 -2.57 -15.24 -53.08
C GLU A 512 -1.72 -15.24 -51.80
N ARG A 513 -0.40 -15.06 -51.90
CA ARG A 513 0.48 -14.97 -50.72
C ARG A 513 0.20 -13.74 -49.88
N THR A 514 0.05 -12.57 -50.48
CA THR A 514 -0.23 -11.30 -49.77
C THR A 514 -1.55 -11.37 -49.00
N LEU A 515 -2.62 -11.86 -49.63
CA LEU A 515 -3.92 -12.01 -48.98
C LEU A 515 -3.92 -13.08 -47.88
N ARG A 516 -3.25 -14.22 -48.09
CA ARG A 516 -3.09 -15.26 -47.05
C ARG A 516 -2.30 -14.75 -45.84
N ASN A 517 -1.22 -13.99 -46.07
CA ASN A 517 -0.42 -13.37 -45.00
C ASN A 517 -1.21 -12.32 -44.20
N ALA A 518 -2.14 -11.60 -44.84
CA ALA A 518 -3.09 -10.71 -44.16
C ALA A 518 -4.22 -11.45 -43.41
N GLY A 519 -4.26 -12.79 -43.49
CA GLY A 519 -5.22 -13.64 -42.77
C GLY A 519 -6.52 -13.92 -43.53
N TYR A 520 -6.56 -13.73 -44.85
CA TYR A 520 -7.75 -14.00 -45.67
C TYR A 520 -7.69 -15.34 -46.41
N LYS A 521 -8.86 -15.93 -46.67
CA LYS A 521 -9.00 -17.08 -47.56
C LYS A 521 -9.11 -16.56 -48.98
N VAL A 522 -8.29 -17.06 -49.90
CA VAL A 522 -8.31 -16.59 -51.29
C VAL A 522 -9.14 -17.51 -52.17
N ARG A 523 -9.92 -16.91 -53.06
CA ARG A 523 -10.56 -17.59 -54.20
C ARG A 523 -10.04 -16.95 -55.47
N THR A 524 -9.56 -17.78 -56.39
CA THR A 524 -9.12 -17.31 -57.71
C THR A 524 -10.23 -17.64 -58.72
N LEU A 525 -10.57 -16.67 -59.56
CA LEU A 525 -11.46 -16.79 -60.71
C LEU A 525 -10.76 -16.21 -61.94
N ASP A 526 -11.22 -16.61 -63.11
CA ASP A 526 -10.73 -16.04 -64.37
C ASP A 526 -11.25 -14.59 -64.51
N GLY A 527 -10.36 -13.72 -64.99
CA GLY A 527 -10.60 -12.28 -65.19
C GLY A 527 -11.06 -11.97 -66.61
N ASP A 528 -10.49 -10.91 -67.19
CA ASP A 528 -10.75 -10.53 -68.57
C ASP A 528 -9.78 -11.27 -69.52
N GLU A 529 -10.17 -11.39 -70.79
CA GLU A 529 -9.33 -11.97 -71.85
C GLU A 529 -8.35 -10.90 -72.37
N VAL A 530 -7.05 -11.19 -72.31
CA VAL A 530 -5.98 -10.21 -72.58
C VAL A 530 -4.90 -10.76 -73.51
N ALA A 531 -4.04 -9.86 -74.00
CA ALA A 531 -2.84 -10.24 -74.74
C ALA A 531 -1.86 -11.05 -73.85
N PRO A 532 -1.09 -12.00 -74.41
CA PRO A 532 -0.25 -12.92 -73.62
C PRO A 532 0.81 -12.26 -72.73
N ASP A 533 1.21 -11.01 -73.01
CA ASP A 533 2.13 -10.21 -72.20
C ASP A 533 1.52 -9.69 -70.88
N LYS A 534 0.20 -9.79 -70.72
CA LYS A 534 -0.56 -9.25 -69.56
C LYS A 534 -1.33 -10.31 -68.78
N ALA A 535 -1.41 -11.53 -69.30
CA ALA A 535 -2.07 -12.66 -68.64
C ALA A 535 -1.34 -13.06 -67.34
N GLY A 536 -2.09 -13.61 -66.38
CA GLY A 536 -1.57 -14.04 -65.07
C GLY A 536 -1.50 -12.92 -64.01
N LEU A 537 -1.86 -11.69 -64.37
CA LEU A 537 -2.01 -10.56 -63.45
C LEU A 537 -3.44 -10.47 -62.90
N VAL A 538 -3.59 -9.93 -61.69
CA VAL A 538 -4.90 -9.65 -61.08
C VAL A 538 -5.46 -8.34 -61.63
N SER A 539 -6.55 -8.39 -62.40
CA SER A 539 -7.29 -7.19 -62.84
C SER A 539 -8.17 -6.60 -61.75
N ARG A 540 -8.76 -7.45 -60.91
CA ARG A 540 -9.76 -7.03 -59.92
C ARG A 540 -9.76 -7.94 -58.69
N GLN A 541 -10.10 -7.35 -57.54
CA GLN A 541 -10.36 -8.06 -56.29
C GLN A 541 -11.76 -7.75 -55.74
N SER A 542 -12.29 -8.64 -54.91
CA SER A 542 -13.52 -8.43 -54.14
C SER A 542 -13.44 -9.12 -52.78
N PRO A 543 -13.55 -8.40 -51.65
CA PRO A 543 -13.76 -6.96 -51.58
C PRO A 543 -12.56 -6.12 -52.05
N GLU A 544 -12.84 -4.85 -52.34
CA GLU A 544 -11.86 -3.82 -52.70
C GLU A 544 -10.77 -3.63 -51.63
N ALA A 545 -9.64 -3.06 -52.05
CA ALA A 545 -8.51 -2.72 -51.19
C ALA A 545 -8.89 -1.75 -50.07
N ASP A 546 -8.08 -1.72 -49.01
CA ASP A 546 -8.23 -0.91 -47.79
C ASP A 546 -9.51 -1.12 -46.96
N ARG A 547 -10.50 -1.86 -47.48
CA ARG A 547 -11.74 -2.17 -46.77
C ARG A 547 -11.44 -2.97 -45.49
N LYS A 548 -11.99 -2.52 -44.37
CA LYS A 548 -11.98 -3.29 -43.12
C LYS A 548 -12.79 -4.58 -43.28
N LEU A 549 -12.15 -5.73 -43.09
CA LEU A 549 -12.74 -7.07 -43.21
C LEU A 549 -12.16 -8.01 -42.14
N GLU A 550 -13.03 -8.85 -41.57
CA GLU A 550 -12.66 -9.90 -40.61
C GLU A 550 -11.67 -10.91 -41.22
N LYS A 551 -10.64 -11.31 -40.46
CA LYS A 551 -9.77 -12.45 -40.73
C LYS A 551 -10.60 -13.71 -41.01
N ASN A 552 -10.06 -14.63 -41.81
CA ASN A 552 -10.70 -15.86 -42.29
C ASN A 552 -11.91 -15.69 -43.23
N LYS A 553 -12.34 -14.47 -43.56
CA LYS A 553 -13.27 -14.22 -44.67
C LYS A 553 -12.60 -14.50 -46.02
N GLN A 554 -13.43 -14.66 -47.05
CA GLN A 554 -12.98 -14.88 -48.41
C GLN A 554 -12.74 -13.56 -49.15
N VAL A 555 -11.58 -13.43 -49.77
CA VAL A 555 -11.28 -12.41 -50.79
C VAL A 555 -11.16 -13.15 -52.13
N THR A 556 -11.88 -12.69 -53.15
CA THR A 556 -11.85 -13.24 -54.49
C THR A 556 -10.96 -12.36 -55.37
N ILE A 557 -9.99 -12.96 -56.06
CA ILE A 557 -9.18 -12.30 -57.10
C ILE A 557 -9.61 -12.81 -58.47
N TYR A 558 -9.61 -11.91 -59.44
CA TYR A 558 -9.86 -12.17 -60.85
C TYR A 558 -8.52 -12.04 -61.57
N VAL A 559 -8.08 -13.10 -62.24
CA VAL A 559 -6.77 -13.19 -62.90
C VAL A 559 -6.97 -13.29 -64.39
N ASP A 560 -6.44 -12.32 -65.13
CA ASP A 560 -6.64 -12.23 -66.58
C ASP A 560 -5.94 -13.38 -67.31
N TYR A 561 -6.55 -13.87 -68.39
CA TYR A 561 -6.07 -15.02 -69.14
C TYR A 561 -5.76 -14.66 -70.60
N ALA A 562 -4.83 -15.41 -71.21
CA ALA A 562 -4.44 -15.18 -72.59
C ALA A 562 -5.55 -15.64 -73.55
N ALA A 563 -5.82 -14.83 -74.57
CA ALA A 563 -6.66 -15.23 -75.69
C ALA A 563 -6.17 -16.54 -76.33
N PRO A 564 -7.06 -17.49 -76.71
CA PRO A 564 -6.65 -18.71 -77.41
C PRO A 564 -6.18 -18.37 -78.82
N ASP A 565 -5.05 -18.98 -79.22
CA ASP A 565 -4.39 -18.72 -80.50
C ASP A 565 -5.32 -19.12 -81.69
N PRO A 566 -5.71 -18.20 -82.59
CA PRO A 566 -6.73 -18.46 -83.63
C PRO A 566 -6.18 -19.25 -84.83
N THR A 567 -5.22 -20.15 -84.60
CA THR A 567 -4.44 -20.87 -85.62
C THR A 567 -4.77 -22.37 -85.70
N GLY A 568 -6.04 -22.72 -85.42
CA GLY A 568 -6.61 -24.04 -85.74
C GLY A 568 -6.81 -24.24 -87.25
N SER A 569 -5.72 -24.47 -87.99
CA SER A 569 -5.73 -24.82 -89.42
C SER A 569 -5.59 -26.34 -89.60
N PRO A 570 -6.37 -27.00 -90.47
CA PRO A 570 -6.29 -28.45 -90.67
C PRO A 570 -5.03 -28.88 -91.44
N ASP A 571 -4.56 -30.10 -91.15
CA ASP A 571 -3.39 -30.71 -91.78
C ASP A 571 -3.55 -30.90 -93.30
N PRO A 572 -2.53 -30.56 -94.12
CA PRO A 572 -2.55 -30.77 -95.57
C PRO A 572 -2.01 -32.16 -95.96
N THR A 573 -2.94 -33.11 -96.17
CA THR A 573 -2.87 -34.23 -97.13
C THR A 573 -1.47 -34.73 -97.56
N GLU A 574 -0.97 -35.80 -96.92
CA GLU A 574 0.04 -36.66 -97.56
C GLU A 574 -0.57 -37.47 -98.72
N THR A 575 0.15 -37.56 -99.84
CA THR A 575 -0.29 -38.28 -101.04
C THR A 575 0.41 -39.64 -101.15
N PRO A 576 -0.31 -40.77 -101.32
CA PRO A 576 0.30 -42.09 -101.37
C PRO A 576 1.00 -42.36 -102.70
N THR A 577 2.10 -43.12 -102.65
CA THR A 577 2.74 -43.76 -103.81
C THR A 577 3.02 -45.24 -103.47
N GLY A 578 2.90 -46.14 -104.45
CA GLY A 578 2.80 -47.58 -104.21
C GLY A 578 4.07 -48.29 -103.73
N GLY A 579 3.89 -49.50 -103.18
CA GLY A 579 4.97 -50.44 -102.79
C GLY A 579 5.50 -51.27 -103.98
N PRO A 580 5.84 -52.58 -103.84
CA PRO A 580 5.25 -53.55 -102.90
C PRO A 580 6.23 -54.53 -102.20
N THR A 581 5.72 -55.30 -101.20
CA THR A 581 6.06 -56.72 -100.81
C THR A 581 7.54 -57.16 -100.61
N THR A 582 7.95 -58.06 -99.69
CA THR A 582 7.29 -59.20 -98.98
C THR A 582 8.06 -59.49 -97.63
N PRO A 583 7.88 -60.57 -96.81
CA PRO A 583 7.80 -60.37 -95.35
C PRO A 583 8.71 -61.21 -94.41
N GLY A 584 8.93 -60.68 -93.20
CA GLY A 584 8.84 -61.41 -91.92
C GLY A 584 10.08 -62.11 -91.33
N ALA A 585 10.32 -61.94 -90.01
CA ALA A 585 10.77 -62.96 -89.04
C ALA A 585 11.04 -62.38 -87.64
N GLY A 586 10.54 -63.04 -86.58
CA GLY A 586 10.99 -62.89 -85.17
C GLY A 586 10.65 -61.58 -84.43
N GLY A 587 10.63 -61.54 -83.08
CA GLY A 587 10.68 -62.66 -82.14
C GLY A 587 11.26 -62.30 -80.76
N GLY A 588 10.47 -62.48 -79.69
CA GLY A 588 10.91 -62.40 -78.29
C GLY A 588 10.81 -61.01 -77.62
N GLY A 589 10.49 -60.87 -76.32
CA GLY A 589 9.88 -61.86 -75.41
C GLY A 589 10.53 -62.04 -74.02
N GLY A 590 10.43 -61.03 -73.14
CA GLY A 590 10.43 -61.21 -71.68
C GLY A 590 11.78 -61.18 -70.93
N GLY A 591 11.77 -60.54 -69.75
CA GLY A 591 12.88 -60.50 -68.79
C GLY A 591 12.57 -59.61 -67.57
N LEU A 592 12.65 -60.17 -66.35
CA LEU A 592 12.39 -59.55 -65.03
C LEU A 592 13.74 -59.35 -64.27
N PRO A 593 13.86 -58.73 -63.05
CA PRO A 593 12.86 -58.61 -61.96
C PRO A 593 12.87 -57.35 -61.02
N PHE A 594 12.03 -57.44 -59.98
CA PHE A 594 11.80 -56.60 -58.77
C PHE A 594 12.89 -56.78 -57.65
N PRO A 595 12.81 -56.23 -56.39
CA PRO A 595 11.76 -55.50 -55.62
C PRO A 595 12.27 -54.14 -55.01
N THR A 596 11.79 -53.48 -53.93
CA THR A 596 10.79 -53.59 -52.79
C THR A 596 10.34 -52.14 -52.45
N LEU A 597 9.19 -51.74 -51.85
CA LEU A 597 8.35 -52.14 -50.69
C LEU A 597 8.87 -51.77 -49.27
N PRO A 598 7.99 -51.35 -48.32
CA PRO A 598 6.66 -50.71 -48.43
C PRO A 598 6.72 -49.30 -47.76
N PRO A 599 6.07 -48.85 -46.64
CA PRO A 599 4.92 -49.32 -45.82
C PRO A 599 3.70 -48.35 -45.75
N THR A 600 2.53 -48.92 -45.40
CA THR A 600 1.36 -48.38 -44.64
C THR A 600 0.73 -46.98 -44.87
N ARG A 601 -0.61 -46.98 -44.90
CA ARG A 601 -1.53 -45.82 -44.81
C ARG A 601 -2.82 -46.27 -44.10
N ASP A 602 -3.32 -45.47 -43.17
CA ASP A 602 -4.65 -45.59 -42.53
C ASP A 602 -5.25 -44.16 -42.43
N SER A 603 -6.52 -43.90 -42.74
CA SER A 603 -7.75 -44.16 -41.94
C SER A 603 -7.90 -43.18 -40.76
N ILE A 604 -9.05 -42.55 -40.48
CA ILE A 604 -10.38 -42.60 -41.11
C ILE A 604 -11.06 -41.21 -41.02
N ARG A 605 -12.36 -41.09 -41.37
CA ARG A 605 -13.18 -39.87 -41.21
C ARG A 605 -13.32 -39.40 -39.76
#